data_AF-A0A1T4WKL4-F1
#
_entry.id   AF-A0A1T4WKL4-F1
#
_cell.length_a   1.000
_cell.length_b   1.000
_cell.length_c   1.000
_cell.angle_alpha   90.00
_cell.angle_beta   90.00
_cell.angle_gamma   90.00
#
_symmetry.space_group_name_H-M   'P 1'
#
loop_
_entity.id
_entity.type
_entity.pdbx_description
1 polymer ?
#
loop_
_entity_poly.entity_id
_entity_poly.type
_entity_poly.pdbx_seq_one_letter_code
_entity_poly.pdbx_strand_id
1 'polypeptide(L)'
;MTVDEVTALMRWNVAMYANCAKPLSEENAATQITIWAAELANVPAYAGQKAMRKAFTVCKFPVTLADLCDQLRSIQAEYAVPVADAWKKILWMISRVHYCGEPPLDYPAMFSNLPDVARDWLGSYHAALALNNMSDEGRMYKRSEFERFYEKWTKTAPLNPVLLPVNEEVEKQLAAERQKPLLRPKRGYDGWY
;
A
#
# COMPACT_ATOMS: atom_id res chain seq x y z
N MET A 1 -6.10 11.56 -11.09
CA MET A 1 -6.23 13.02 -11.09
C MET A 1 -6.43 13.55 -12.49
N THR A 2 -7.25 14.58 -12.65
CA THR A 2 -7.45 15.26 -13.95
C THR A 2 -6.38 16.32 -14.20
N VAL A 3 -6.31 16.83 -15.43
CA VAL A 3 -5.44 17.95 -15.81
C VAL A 3 -5.72 19.19 -14.95
N ASP A 4 -6.99 19.48 -14.66
CA ASP A 4 -7.38 20.63 -13.84
C ASP A 4 -6.91 20.50 -12.39
N GLU A 5 -7.02 19.29 -11.82
CA GLU A 5 -6.57 19.00 -10.47
C GLU A 5 -5.05 19.11 -10.35
N VAL A 6 -4.31 18.61 -11.35
CA VAL A 6 -2.84 18.72 -11.40
C VAL A 6 -2.42 20.18 -11.62
N THR A 7 -3.15 20.93 -12.44
CA THR A 7 -2.92 22.37 -12.63
C THR A 7 -3.05 23.13 -11.30
N ALA A 8 -4.04 22.78 -10.48
CA ALA A 8 -4.20 23.37 -9.15
C ALA A 8 -3.00 23.05 -8.23
N LEU A 9 -2.50 21.82 -8.22
CA LEU A 9 -1.30 21.46 -7.45
C LEU A 9 -0.06 22.22 -7.92
N MET A 10 0.12 22.37 -9.24
CA MET A 10 1.26 23.09 -9.79
C MET A 10 1.22 24.58 -9.40
N ARG A 11 0.03 25.20 -9.37
CA ARG A 11 -0.15 26.57 -8.86
C ARG A 11 0.26 26.69 -7.39
N TRP A 12 -0.08 25.71 -6.55
CA TRP A 12 0.38 25.69 -5.15
C TRP A 12 1.91 25.60 -5.06
N ASN A 13 2.52 24.77 -5.89
CA ASN A 13 3.97 24.61 -5.93
C ASN A 13 4.67 25.93 -6.27
N VAL A 14 4.24 26.61 -7.33
CA VAL A 14 4.79 27.91 -7.73
C VAL A 14 4.61 28.96 -6.62
N ALA A 15 3.43 29.01 -5.98
CA ALA A 15 3.17 29.96 -4.91
C ALA A 15 4.05 29.73 -3.67
N MET A 16 4.24 28.47 -3.27
CA MET A 16 5.03 28.12 -2.08
C MET A 16 6.53 28.37 -2.28
N TYR A 17 7.03 28.22 -3.50
CA TYR A 17 8.45 28.39 -3.83
C TYR A 17 8.73 29.63 -4.69
N ALA A 18 7.85 30.63 -4.65
CA ALA A 18 7.95 31.84 -5.48
C ALA A 18 9.30 32.58 -5.33
N ASN A 19 9.93 32.49 -4.15
CA ASN A 19 11.20 33.13 -3.85
C ASN A 19 12.43 32.29 -4.22
N CYS A 20 12.24 31.02 -4.59
CA CYS A 20 13.32 30.04 -4.78
C CYS A 20 13.41 29.50 -6.21
N ALA A 21 12.33 29.59 -6.99
CA ALA A 21 12.26 28.99 -8.32
C ALA A 21 12.27 30.06 -9.41
N LYS A 22 13.02 29.79 -10.49
CA LYS A 22 12.86 30.56 -11.73
C LYS A 22 11.46 30.27 -12.31
N PRO A 23 10.73 31.29 -12.79
CA PRO A 23 9.45 31.08 -13.44
C PRO A 23 9.58 30.09 -14.61
N LEU A 24 8.71 29.10 -14.66
CA LEU A 24 8.59 28.18 -15.80
C LEU A 24 7.97 28.93 -16.98
N SER A 25 8.41 28.62 -18.21
CA SER A 25 7.68 29.03 -19.40
C SER A 25 6.33 28.31 -19.45
N GLU A 26 5.34 28.92 -20.10
CA GLU A 26 4.00 28.33 -20.25
C GLU A 26 4.04 26.95 -20.91
N GLU A 27 4.89 26.78 -21.94
CA GLU A 27 5.09 25.50 -22.63
C GLU A 27 5.63 24.41 -21.69
N ASN A 28 6.63 24.74 -20.86
CA ASN A 28 7.21 23.79 -19.92
C ASN A 28 6.22 23.44 -18.81
N ALA A 29 5.44 24.41 -18.34
CA ALA A 29 4.39 24.16 -17.35
C ALA A 29 3.30 23.23 -17.92
N ALA A 30 2.84 23.47 -19.15
CA ALA A 30 1.86 22.60 -19.81
C ALA A 30 2.37 21.17 -20.01
N THR A 31 3.64 21.03 -20.38
CA THR A 31 4.29 19.71 -20.52
C THR A 31 4.35 18.99 -19.18
N GLN A 32 4.77 19.67 -18.11
CA GLN A 32 4.80 19.07 -16.76
C GLN A 32 3.41 18.65 -16.30
N ILE A 33 2.40 19.50 -16.48
CA ILE A 33 1.01 19.19 -16.11
C ILE A 33 0.53 17.94 -16.86
N THR A 34 0.81 17.83 -18.15
CA THR A 34 0.40 16.67 -18.96
C THR A 34 1.04 15.37 -18.46
N ILE A 35 2.35 15.39 -18.18
CA ILE A 35 3.07 14.23 -17.65
C ILE A 35 2.53 13.85 -16.27
N TRP A 36 2.36 14.82 -15.38
CA TRP A 36 1.84 14.57 -14.04
C TRP A 36 0.40 14.03 -14.08
N ALA A 37 -0.45 14.54 -14.96
CA ALA A 37 -1.82 14.05 -15.12
C ALA A 37 -1.87 12.60 -15.63
N ALA A 38 -0.96 12.23 -16.54
CA ALA A 38 -0.85 10.85 -17.01
C ALA A 38 -0.38 9.90 -15.90
N GLU A 39 0.70 10.24 -15.20
CA GLU A 39 1.27 9.41 -14.14
C GLU A 39 0.36 9.31 -12.90
N LEU A 40 -0.40 10.36 -12.60
CA LEU A 40 -1.30 10.43 -11.45
C LEU A 40 -2.76 10.11 -11.83
N ALA A 41 -3.03 9.53 -13.01
CA ALA A 41 -4.38 9.27 -13.50
C ALA A 41 -5.24 8.50 -12.48
N ASN A 42 -4.67 7.49 -11.82
CA ASN A 42 -5.34 6.65 -10.83
C ASN A 42 -5.31 7.21 -9.39
N VAL A 43 -4.66 8.35 -9.16
CA VAL A 43 -4.57 8.96 -7.82
C VAL A 43 -5.80 9.82 -7.55
N PRO A 44 -6.49 9.64 -6.41
CA PRO A 44 -7.57 10.54 -6.01
C PRO A 44 -7.04 11.95 -5.71
N ALA A 45 -7.79 12.99 -6.11
CA ALA A 45 -7.39 14.38 -5.91
C ALA A 45 -7.10 14.73 -4.44
N TYR A 46 -7.92 14.21 -3.52
CA TYR A 46 -7.74 14.39 -2.08
C TYR A 46 -6.40 13.85 -1.59
N ALA A 47 -6.03 12.62 -1.99
CA ALA A 47 -4.74 12.03 -1.68
C ALA A 47 -3.58 12.84 -2.28
N GLY A 48 -3.72 13.31 -3.54
CA GLY A 48 -2.73 14.18 -4.19
C GLY A 48 -2.51 15.49 -3.44
N GLN A 49 -3.58 16.17 -3.03
CA GLN A 49 -3.49 17.40 -2.22
C GLN A 49 -2.88 17.15 -0.85
N LYS A 50 -3.23 16.04 -0.18
CA LYS A 50 -2.65 15.66 1.11
C LYS A 50 -1.15 15.37 0.97
N ALA A 51 -0.76 14.64 -0.06
CA ALA A 51 0.64 14.36 -0.38
C ALA A 51 1.43 15.64 -0.67
N MET A 52 0.85 16.57 -1.45
CA MET A 52 1.47 17.87 -1.75
C MET A 52 1.71 18.70 -0.49
N ARG A 53 0.71 18.77 0.41
CA ARG A 53 0.85 19.45 1.70
C ARG A 53 1.95 18.84 2.56
N LYS A 54 2.05 17.50 2.62
CA LYS A 54 3.14 16.82 3.31
C LYS A 54 4.50 17.14 2.67
N ALA A 55 4.59 17.14 1.34
CA ALA A 55 5.83 17.46 0.62
C ALA A 55 6.34 18.87 0.97
N PHE A 56 5.46 19.87 1.06
CA PHE A 56 5.84 21.24 1.45
C PHE A 56 6.45 21.34 2.85
N THR A 57 6.21 20.38 3.74
CA THR A 57 6.82 20.40 5.09
C THR A 57 8.24 19.85 5.14
N VAL A 58 8.69 19.17 4.08
CA VAL A 58 9.97 18.44 4.04
C VAL A 58 10.88 18.95 2.91
N CYS A 59 10.31 19.29 1.76
CA CYS A 59 11.06 19.75 0.60
C CYS A 59 11.53 21.19 0.78
N LYS A 60 12.82 21.44 0.54
CA LYS A 60 13.41 22.80 0.51
C LYS A 60 13.32 23.47 -0.86
N PHE A 61 13.10 22.67 -1.90
CA PHE A 61 13.03 23.06 -3.31
C PHE A 61 11.64 22.72 -3.86
N PRO A 62 11.25 23.29 -5.02
CA PRO A 62 9.99 22.97 -5.68
C PRO A 62 9.73 21.47 -5.74
N VAL A 63 8.53 21.06 -5.34
CA VAL A 63 8.13 19.66 -5.27
C VAL A 63 8.16 19.08 -6.68
N THR A 64 8.90 18.00 -6.86
CA THR A 64 8.93 17.24 -8.11
C THR A 64 7.86 16.15 -8.11
N LEU A 65 7.61 15.54 -9.28
CA LEU A 65 6.71 14.39 -9.37
C LEU A 65 7.20 13.24 -8.48
N ALA A 66 8.51 13.05 -8.39
CA ALA A 66 9.11 12.02 -7.55
C ALA A 66 8.81 12.26 -6.07
N ASP A 67 8.99 13.51 -5.59
CA ASP A 67 8.68 13.88 -4.21
C ASP A 67 7.20 13.63 -3.87
N LEU A 68 6.30 13.99 -4.80
CA LEU A 68 4.87 13.75 -4.62
C LEU A 68 4.55 12.26 -4.56
N CYS A 69 5.13 11.45 -5.45
CA CYS A 69 4.99 9.99 -5.45
C CYS A 69 5.52 9.36 -4.15
N ASP A 70 6.62 9.86 -3.60
CA ASP A 70 7.14 9.37 -2.32
C ASP A 70 6.22 9.69 -1.16
N GLN A 71 5.60 10.87 -1.14
CA GLN A 71 4.58 11.20 -0.15
C GLN A 71 3.29 10.38 -0.33
N LEU A 72 2.88 10.08 -1.56
CA LEU A 72 1.75 9.19 -1.84
C LEU A 72 2.03 7.76 -1.34
N ARG A 73 3.24 7.24 -1.57
CA ARG A 73 3.67 5.95 -1.01
C ARG A 73 3.69 5.96 0.51
N SER A 74 4.14 7.06 1.12
CA SER A 74 4.10 7.23 2.58
C SER A 74 2.67 7.17 3.11
N ILE A 75 1.71 7.85 2.47
CA ILE A 75 0.29 7.77 2.83
C ILE A 75 -0.26 6.35 2.65
N GLN A 76 0.04 5.69 1.54
CA GLN A 76 -0.36 4.31 1.30
C GLN A 76 0.18 3.37 2.38
N ALA A 77 1.42 3.56 2.81
CA ALA A 77 2.05 2.75 3.86
C ALA A 77 1.37 2.89 5.24
N GLU A 78 0.70 4.03 5.52
CA GLU A 78 -0.09 4.21 6.75
C GLU A 78 -1.25 3.21 6.84
N TYR A 79 -1.85 2.89 5.68
CA TYR A 79 -3.02 2.01 5.58
C TYR A 79 -2.68 0.57 5.15
N ALA A 80 -1.51 0.34 4.56
CA ALA A 80 -1.06 -0.98 4.11
C ALA A 80 -0.88 -1.96 5.29
N VAL A 81 -1.32 -3.22 5.14
CA VAL A 81 -1.22 -4.29 6.17
C VAL A 81 0.21 -4.43 6.68
N PRO A 82 0.50 -4.40 8.00
CA PRO A 82 1.87 -4.44 8.50
C PRO A 82 2.59 -5.73 8.08
N VAL A 83 3.91 -5.69 7.96
CA VAL A 83 4.70 -6.85 7.52
C VAL A 83 4.47 -8.10 8.38
N ALA A 84 4.46 -7.96 9.71
CA ALA A 84 4.24 -9.06 10.64
C ALA A 84 2.86 -9.71 10.46
N ASP A 85 1.89 -8.91 10.06
CA ASP A 85 0.50 -9.30 9.91
C ASP A 85 0.22 -9.88 8.52
N ALA A 86 0.87 -9.36 7.49
CA ALA A 86 0.93 -10.00 6.18
C ALA A 86 1.54 -11.40 6.30
N TRP A 87 2.63 -11.54 7.08
CA TRP A 87 3.22 -12.85 7.38
C TRP A 87 2.25 -13.78 8.12
N LYS A 88 1.53 -13.28 9.14
CA LYS A 88 0.49 -14.08 9.82
C LYS A 88 -0.61 -14.55 8.87
N LYS A 89 -1.02 -13.73 7.89
CA LYS A 89 -2.00 -14.15 6.88
C LYS A 89 -1.49 -15.29 6.01
N ILE A 90 -0.20 -15.24 5.61
CA ILE A 90 0.45 -16.35 4.90
C ILE A 90 0.41 -17.61 5.77
N LEU A 91 0.86 -17.52 7.02
CA LEU A 91 0.87 -18.66 7.95
C LEU A 91 -0.52 -19.26 8.14
N TRP A 92 -1.54 -18.41 8.31
CA TRP A 92 -2.91 -18.87 8.51
C TRP A 92 -3.50 -19.57 7.27
N MET A 93 -3.16 -19.11 6.07
CA MET A 93 -3.54 -19.79 4.83
C MET A 93 -2.93 -21.20 4.79
N ILE A 94 -1.62 -21.30 5.05
CA ILE A 94 -0.88 -22.56 4.86
C ILE A 94 -1.12 -23.57 6.00
N SER A 95 -1.43 -23.10 7.21
CA SER A 95 -1.67 -23.94 8.38
C SER A 95 -3.14 -24.35 8.54
N ARG A 96 -4.01 -24.09 7.55
CA ARG A 96 -5.41 -24.50 7.63
C ARG A 96 -5.52 -26.02 7.63
N VAL A 97 -6.21 -26.53 8.63
CA VAL A 97 -6.54 -27.96 8.76
C VAL A 97 -7.95 -28.16 8.23
N HIS A 98 -8.11 -29.18 7.38
CA HIS A 98 -9.41 -29.63 6.87
C HIS A 98 -9.93 -30.78 7.73
N TYR A 99 -11.18 -30.71 8.16
CA TYR A 99 -11.82 -31.78 8.94
C TYR A 99 -12.68 -32.68 8.05
N CYS A 100 -12.79 -33.96 8.42
CA CYS A 100 -13.63 -34.92 7.71
C CYS A 100 -15.09 -34.43 7.62
N GLY A 101 -15.62 -34.35 6.40
CA GLY A 101 -17.00 -33.92 6.14
C GLY A 101 -17.17 -32.45 5.73
N GLU A 102 -16.10 -31.64 5.79
CA GLU A 102 -16.11 -30.30 5.20
C GLU A 102 -15.90 -30.35 3.67
N PRO A 103 -16.23 -29.28 2.92
CA PRO A 103 -15.77 -29.15 1.55
C PRO A 103 -14.24 -28.97 1.49
N PRO A 104 -13.57 -29.43 0.41
CA PRO A 104 -12.13 -29.26 0.24
C PRO A 104 -11.71 -27.78 0.35
N LEU A 105 -10.50 -27.54 0.88
CA LEU A 105 -9.93 -26.19 0.95
C LEU A 105 -9.62 -25.67 -0.46
N ASP A 106 -10.17 -24.52 -0.80
CA ASP A 106 -9.88 -23.80 -2.04
C ASP A 106 -8.63 -22.92 -1.87
N TYR A 107 -7.46 -23.53 -2.05
CA TYR A 107 -6.18 -22.82 -1.94
C TYR A 107 -6.02 -21.69 -2.96
N PRO A 108 -6.43 -21.82 -4.24
CA PRO A 108 -6.44 -20.70 -5.18
C PRO A 108 -7.25 -19.48 -4.68
N ALA A 109 -8.46 -19.70 -4.18
CA ALA A 109 -9.28 -18.61 -3.62
C ALA A 109 -8.65 -18.01 -2.36
N MET A 110 -8.13 -18.85 -1.46
CA MET A 110 -7.44 -18.39 -0.26
C MET A 110 -6.17 -17.58 -0.59
N PHE A 111 -5.39 -18.00 -1.59
CA PHE A 111 -4.23 -17.27 -2.08
C PHE A 111 -4.61 -15.92 -2.65
N SER A 112 -5.71 -15.85 -3.40
CA SER A 112 -6.22 -14.61 -3.99
C SER A 112 -6.63 -13.57 -2.94
N ASN A 113 -6.98 -14.02 -1.72
CA ASN A 113 -7.31 -13.16 -0.59
C ASN A 113 -6.08 -12.69 0.22
N LEU A 114 -4.87 -13.14 -0.10
CA LEU A 114 -3.66 -12.64 0.54
C LEU A 114 -3.37 -11.20 0.08
N PRO A 115 -2.69 -10.39 0.93
CA PRO A 115 -2.21 -9.07 0.53
C PRO A 115 -1.36 -9.14 -0.73
N ASP A 116 -1.41 -8.12 -1.58
CA ASP A 116 -0.67 -8.06 -2.86
C ASP A 116 0.81 -8.37 -2.68
N VAL A 117 1.47 -7.74 -1.71
CA VAL A 117 2.87 -7.99 -1.35
C VAL A 117 3.18 -9.46 -1.01
N ALA A 118 2.23 -10.17 -0.39
CA ALA A 118 2.39 -11.59 -0.08
C ALA A 118 2.22 -12.45 -1.33
N ARG A 119 1.27 -12.10 -2.21
CA ARG A 119 1.07 -12.79 -3.49
C ARG A 119 2.27 -12.61 -4.42
N ASP A 120 2.81 -11.40 -4.50
CA ASP A 120 3.98 -11.08 -5.32
C ASP A 120 5.24 -11.79 -4.84
N TRP A 121 5.43 -11.88 -3.52
CA TRP A 121 6.58 -12.58 -2.94
C TRP A 121 6.48 -14.10 -3.14
N LEU A 122 5.31 -14.68 -2.92
CA LEU A 122 5.08 -16.13 -3.06
C LEU A 122 5.04 -16.57 -4.53
N GLY A 123 4.51 -15.73 -5.42
CA GLY A 123 4.30 -15.99 -6.84
C GLY A 123 3.18 -16.99 -7.15
N SER A 124 2.91 -17.97 -6.28
CA SER A 124 1.82 -18.95 -6.46
C SER A 124 1.35 -19.57 -5.16
N TYR A 125 0.14 -20.14 -5.18
CA TYR A 125 -0.39 -20.89 -4.03
C TYR A 125 0.41 -22.18 -3.75
N HIS A 126 1.03 -22.78 -4.77
CA HIS A 126 1.91 -23.95 -4.60
C HIS A 126 3.17 -23.59 -3.79
N ALA A 127 3.78 -22.43 -4.06
CA ALA A 127 4.91 -21.95 -3.28
C ALA A 127 4.52 -21.66 -1.83
N ALA A 128 3.30 -21.15 -1.60
CA ALA A 128 2.75 -21.01 -0.25
C ALA A 128 2.66 -22.36 0.48
N LEU A 129 2.12 -23.39 -0.18
CA LEU A 129 2.03 -24.73 0.41
C LEU A 129 3.40 -25.36 0.68
N ALA A 130 4.41 -25.08 -0.17
CA ALA A 130 5.77 -25.54 0.07
C ALA A 130 6.35 -24.97 1.37
N LEU A 131 5.98 -23.73 1.77
CA LEU A 131 6.37 -23.17 3.07
C LEU A 131 5.78 -23.97 4.25
N ASN A 132 4.62 -24.62 4.09
CA ASN A 132 4.03 -25.42 5.15
C ASN A 132 4.84 -26.67 5.47
N ASN A 133 5.52 -27.21 4.45
CA ASN A 133 6.33 -28.42 4.56
C ASN A 133 7.75 -28.14 5.10
N MET A 134 8.10 -26.87 5.35
CA MET A 134 9.40 -26.50 5.92
C MET A 134 9.42 -26.66 7.44
N SER A 135 10.60 -26.86 7.99
CA SER A 135 10.82 -26.77 9.44
C SER A 135 10.57 -25.35 9.96
N ASP A 136 10.39 -25.21 11.27
CA ASP A 136 10.23 -23.90 11.91
C ASP A 136 11.41 -22.97 11.63
N GLU A 137 12.63 -23.49 11.66
CA GLU A 137 13.86 -22.75 11.31
C GLU A 137 13.82 -22.27 9.85
N GLY A 138 13.42 -23.13 8.92
CA GLY A 138 13.24 -22.76 7.52
C GLY A 138 12.21 -21.64 7.33
N ARG A 139 11.10 -21.69 8.09
CA ARG A 139 10.08 -20.63 8.08
C ARG A 139 10.58 -19.33 8.68
N MET A 140 11.42 -19.36 9.72
CA MET A 140 12.04 -18.16 10.29
C MET A 140 12.97 -17.46 9.29
N TYR A 141 13.76 -18.23 8.53
CA TYR A 141 14.59 -17.67 7.46
C TYR A 141 13.72 -17.01 6.38
N LYS A 142 12.67 -17.71 5.92
CA LYS A 142 11.75 -17.19 4.91
C LYS A 142 10.98 -15.96 5.38
N ARG A 143 10.66 -15.86 6.67
CA ARG A 143 10.10 -14.64 7.25
C ARG A 143 11.03 -13.45 7.08
N SER A 144 12.32 -13.62 7.38
CA SER A 144 13.31 -12.54 7.27
C SER A 144 13.50 -12.10 5.81
N GLU A 145 13.44 -13.05 4.88
CA GLU A 145 13.46 -12.78 3.43
C GLU A 145 12.22 -11.97 2.99
N PHE A 146 11.03 -12.36 3.46
CA PHE A 146 9.79 -11.65 3.21
C PHE A 146 9.82 -10.23 3.79
N GLU A 147 10.35 -10.04 5.00
CA GLU A 147 10.46 -8.72 5.63
C GLU A 147 11.31 -7.75 4.79
N ARG A 148 12.46 -8.21 4.29
CA ARG A 148 13.31 -7.43 3.37
C ARG A 148 12.62 -7.14 2.03
N PHE A 149 11.92 -8.14 1.48
CA PHE A 149 11.15 -7.96 0.26
C PHE A 149 10.06 -6.91 0.46
N TYR A 150 9.33 -6.96 1.57
CA TYR A 150 8.25 -6.04 1.90
C TYR A 150 8.75 -4.59 1.96
N GLU A 151 9.89 -4.34 2.63
CA GLU A 151 10.49 -3.00 2.70
C GLU A 151 10.85 -2.45 1.32
N LYS A 152 11.37 -3.29 0.43
CA LYS A 152 11.67 -2.88 -0.96
C LYS A 152 10.39 -2.66 -1.74
N TRP A 153 9.43 -3.58 -1.63
CA TRP A 153 8.16 -3.57 -2.34
C TRP A 153 7.36 -2.29 -2.03
N THR A 154 7.28 -1.88 -0.77
CA THR A 154 6.58 -0.63 -0.39
C THR A 154 7.15 0.63 -1.05
N LYS A 155 8.43 0.62 -1.44
CA LYS A 155 9.09 1.75 -2.11
C LYS A 155 8.95 1.72 -3.63
N THR A 156 8.88 0.52 -4.23
CA THR A 156 8.94 0.35 -5.69
C THR A 156 7.63 -0.09 -6.32
N ALA A 157 6.68 -0.59 -5.52
CA ALA A 157 5.40 -1.04 -6.03
C ALA A 157 4.61 0.10 -6.67
N PRO A 158 3.77 -0.21 -7.68
CA PRO A 158 2.83 0.76 -8.22
C PRO A 158 1.92 1.29 -7.11
N LEU A 159 1.49 2.55 -7.25
CA LEU A 159 0.53 3.15 -6.34
C LEU A 159 -0.77 2.35 -6.39
N ASN A 160 -1.25 1.91 -5.23
CA ASN A 160 -2.51 1.21 -5.11
C ASN A 160 -3.62 2.23 -4.79
N PRO A 161 -4.53 2.52 -5.73
CA PRO A 161 -5.56 3.53 -5.54
C PRO A 161 -6.54 3.20 -4.41
N VAL A 162 -6.69 1.91 -4.04
CA VAL A 162 -7.59 1.46 -2.96
C VAL A 162 -7.08 1.90 -1.59
N LEU A 163 -5.76 2.03 -1.44
CA LEU A 163 -5.12 2.45 -0.19
C LEU A 163 -4.89 3.97 -0.10
N LEU A 164 -5.37 4.72 -1.10
CA LEU A 164 -5.30 6.17 -1.12
C LEU A 164 -6.68 6.75 -0.78
N PRO A 165 -6.78 7.65 0.22
CA PRO A 165 -8.07 8.20 0.62
C PRO A 165 -8.64 9.09 -0.49
N VAL A 166 -9.90 8.86 -0.85
CA VAL A 166 -10.64 9.67 -1.84
C VAL A 166 -11.21 10.94 -1.21
N ASN A 167 -11.55 10.88 0.08
CA ASN A 167 -12.05 11.98 0.89
C ASN A 167 -11.76 11.70 2.38
N GLU A 168 -12.14 12.62 3.25
CA GLU A 168 -11.93 12.49 4.71
C GLU A 168 -12.71 11.31 5.33
N GLU A 169 -13.88 10.97 4.78
CA GLU A 169 -14.69 9.85 5.29
C GLU A 169 -14.04 8.50 5.01
N VAL A 170 -13.58 8.29 3.76
CA VAL A 170 -12.83 7.10 3.35
C VAL A 170 -11.52 7.00 4.13
N GLU A 171 -10.88 8.13 4.43
CA GLU A 171 -9.68 8.16 5.28
C GLU A 171 -9.97 7.61 6.69
N LYS A 172 -11.08 8.03 7.31
CA LYS A 172 -11.51 7.51 8.61
C LYS A 172 -11.85 6.02 8.53
N GLN A 173 -12.46 5.57 7.42
CA GLN A 173 -12.76 4.15 7.20
C GLN A 173 -11.48 3.31 7.07
N LEU A 174 -10.51 3.74 6.27
CA LEU A 174 -9.21 3.08 6.12
C LEU A 174 -8.46 3.02 7.46
N ALA A 175 -8.52 4.10 8.25
CA ALA A 175 -7.95 4.13 9.60
C ALA A 175 -8.67 3.17 10.56
N ALA A 176 -10.00 3.05 10.46
CA ALA A 176 -10.77 2.08 11.26
C ALA A 176 -10.46 0.64 10.84
N GLU A 177 -10.34 0.36 9.54
CA GLU A 177 -9.94 -0.96 9.03
C GLU A 177 -8.54 -1.35 9.45
N ARG A 178 -7.62 -0.39 9.47
CA ARG A 178 -6.27 -0.55 10.00
C ARG A 178 -6.27 -0.99 11.46
N GLN A 179 -7.22 -0.52 12.26
CA GLN A 179 -7.35 -0.86 13.69
C GLN A 179 -8.15 -2.14 13.94
N LYS A 180 -8.84 -2.69 12.94
CA LYS A 180 -9.57 -3.95 13.12
C LYS A 180 -8.56 -5.08 13.39
N PRO A 181 -8.76 -5.87 14.47
CA PRO A 181 -7.93 -7.04 14.69
C PRO A 181 -8.08 -7.98 13.49
N LEU A 182 -6.93 -8.34 12.90
CA LEU A 182 -6.88 -9.16 11.68
C LEU A 182 -7.41 -10.58 11.88
N LEU A 183 -7.50 -11.01 13.13
CA LEU A 183 -8.07 -12.27 13.53
C LEU A 183 -9.29 -11.96 14.38
N ARG A 184 -10.40 -12.69 14.15
CA ARG A 184 -11.45 -12.77 15.16
C ARG A 184 -10.76 -13.18 16.47
N PRO A 185 -11.08 -12.58 17.63
CA PRO A 185 -10.61 -13.11 18.90
C PRO A 185 -10.90 -14.61 18.87
N LYS A 186 -9.89 -15.43 19.22
CA LYS A 186 -10.10 -16.87 19.45
C LYS A 186 -11.43 -16.95 20.17
N ARG A 187 -12.41 -17.69 19.64
CA ARG A 187 -13.55 -18.10 20.47
C ARG A 187 -12.88 -18.59 21.74
N GLY A 188 -13.18 -17.94 22.86
CA GLY A 188 -12.72 -18.40 24.15
C GLY A 188 -13.00 -19.90 24.16
N TYR A 189 -12.05 -20.68 24.66
CA TYR A 189 -12.43 -21.93 25.28
C TYR A 189 -13.34 -21.53 26.46
N ASP A 190 -14.60 -21.20 26.14
CA ASP A 190 -15.68 -21.16 27.10
C ASP A 190 -16.02 -22.62 27.33
N GLY A 191 -15.73 -23.03 28.56
CA GLY A 191 -15.35 -24.38 28.92
C GLY A 191 -16.37 -25.45 28.58
N TRP A 192 -15.86 -26.68 28.52
CA TRP A 192 -16.58 -27.85 29.00
C TRP A 192 -15.60 -28.73 29.76
N TYR A 193 -16.10 -29.21 30.90
CA TYR A 193 -15.50 -30.17 31.83
C TYR A 193 -14.98 -31.44 31.14
#